data_AF-A0A510ISI5-F1
#
_entry.id   AF-A0A510ISI5-F1
#
_cell.length_a   1.000
_cell.length_b   1.000
_cell.length_c   1.000
_cell.angle_alpha   90.00
_cell.angle_beta   90.00
_cell.angle_gamma   90.00
#
_symmetry.space_group_name_H-M   'P 1'
#
loop_
_entity.id
_entity.type
_entity.pdbx_description
1 polymer ?
#
loop_
_entity_poly.entity_id
_entity_poly.type
_entity_poly.pdbx_seq_one_letter_code
_entity_poly.pdbx_strand_id
1 'polypeptide(L)'
;MGGFWSTYLGERFNLPAVLVNPAVRPSRFMPAYIGQVLQPYSGESQDYRLGGVDVDTMGRLENELPSPLRSRYWLLAQRGDETLDYRDAQRFYQGQRQTIEDGGDHSFQGFVRYCDPIVEFLFNQQ
;
A
#
# COMPACT_ATOMS: atom_id res chain seq x y z
N MET A 1 4.71 0.10 0.67
CA MET A 1 4.44 0.39 2.10
C MET A 1 3.35 1.44 2.32
N GLY A 2 3.41 2.61 1.69
CA GLY A 2 2.41 3.69 1.90
C GLY A 2 0.96 3.22 1.74
N GLY A 3 0.67 2.41 0.72
CA GLY A 3 -0.67 1.84 0.52
C GLY A 3 -1.22 1.00 1.69
N PHE A 4 -0.39 0.26 2.42
CA PHE A 4 -0.85 -0.46 3.62
C PHE A 4 -1.36 0.52 4.68
N TRP A 5 -0.56 1.55 4.97
CA TRP A 5 -0.91 2.56 5.95
C TRP A 5 -2.12 3.39 5.52
N SER A 6 -2.25 3.72 4.24
CA SER A 6 -3.44 4.38 3.70
C SER A 6 -4.70 3.55 3.94
N THR A 7 -4.65 2.23 3.78
CA THR A 7 -5.79 1.34 4.09
C THR A 7 -6.05 1.24 5.59
N TYR A 8 -5.01 1.08 6.40
CA TYR A 8 -5.16 1.01 7.86
C TYR A 8 -5.81 2.29 8.42
N LEU A 9 -5.32 3.45 8.00
CA LEU A 9 -5.90 4.74 8.39
C LEU A 9 -7.27 4.97 7.76
N GLY A 10 -7.47 4.53 6.51
CA GLY A 10 -8.74 4.57 5.80
C GLY A 10 -9.84 3.87 6.61
N GLU A 11 -9.63 2.60 6.96
CA GLU A 11 -10.59 1.82 7.75
C GLU A 11 -10.81 2.38 9.16
N ARG A 12 -9.77 2.94 9.79
CA ARG A 12 -9.86 3.49 11.15
C ARG A 12 -10.63 4.81 11.21
N PHE A 13 -10.50 5.63 10.18
CA PHE A 13 -11.05 7.00 10.16
C PHE A 13 -12.13 7.21 9.09
N ASN A 14 -12.56 6.14 8.41
CA ASN A 14 -13.54 6.17 7.32
C ASN A 14 -13.14 7.17 6.22
N LEU A 15 -11.89 7.10 5.76
CA LEU A 15 -11.34 8.00 4.76
C LEU A 15 -11.21 7.30 3.40
N PRO A 16 -11.45 8.00 2.27
CA PRO A 16 -11.16 7.47 0.95
C PRO A 16 -9.63 7.43 0.71
N ALA A 17 -9.16 6.45 -0.06
CA ALA A 17 -7.76 6.40 -0.48
C ALA A 17 -7.56 5.85 -1.90
N VAL A 18 -6.51 6.32 -2.57
CA VAL A 18 -5.99 5.73 -3.80
C VAL A 18 -4.69 5.00 -3.49
N LEU A 19 -4.59 3.77 -3.97
CA LEU A 19 -3.55 2.81 -3.59
C LEU A 19 -2.74 2.47 -4.83
N VAL A 20 -1.50 2.96 -4.88
CA VAL A 20 -0.58 2.70 -6.00
C VAL A 20 0.35 1.56 -5.63
N ASN A 21 0.30 0.45 -6.39
CA ASN A 21 1.08 -0.77 -6.14
C ASN A 21 1.19 -1.12 -4.64
N PRO A 22 0.06 -1.27 -3.92
CA PRO A 22 0.08 -1.37 -2.47
C PRO A 22 0.61 -2.73 -2.02
N ALA A 23 1.50 -2.72 -1.03
CA ALA A 23 1.73 -3.88 -0.20
C ALA A 23 0.50 -4.11 0.69
N VAL A 24 -0.14 -5.28 0.61
CA VAL A 24 -1.32 -5.63 1.41
C VAL A 24 -1.01 -6.52 2.62
N ARG A 25 0.14 -7.21 2.60
CA ARG A 25 0.68 -7.98 3.73
C ARG A 25 2.18 -7.76 3.90
N PRO A 26 2.61 -6.54 4.33
CA PRO A 26 4.02 -6.23 4.50
C PRO A 26 4.83 -7.20 5.37
N SER A 27 4.20 -7.79 6.38
CA SER A 27 4.80 -8.76 7.30
C SER A 27 5.48 -9.93 6.58
N ARG A 28 5.06 -10.27 5.36
CA ARG A 28 5.64 -11.36 4.55
C ARG A 28 7.07 -11.09 4.08
N PHE A 29 7.42 -9.84 3.78
CA PHE A 29 8.75 -9.48 3.26
C PHE A 29 9.63 -8.77 4.29
N MET A 30 9.05 -8.21 5.36
CA MET A 30 9.83 -7.58 6.44
C MET A 30 10.92 -8.47 7.07
N PRO A 31 10.76 -9.79 7.24
CA PRO A 31 11.82 -10.65 7.77
C PRO A 31 13.15 -10.56 7.01
N ALA A 32 13.11 -10.32 5.70
CA ALA A 32 14.32 -10.16 4.90
C ALA A 32 15.15 -8.93 5.32
N TYR A 33 14.52 -7.93 5.95
CA TYR A 33 15.14 -6.67 6.37
C TYR A 33 15.56 -6.66 7.85
N ILE A 34 15.28 -7.72 8.62
CA ILE A 34 15.68 -7.80 10.04
C ILE A 34 17.20 -7.67 10.16
N GLY A 35 17.64 -6.81 11.08
CA GLY A 35 19.06 -6.59 11.38
C GLY A 35 19.82 -5.79 10.31
N GLN A 36 19.22 -5.48 9.16
CA GLN A 36 19.81 -4.57 8.18
C GLN A 36 19.84 -3.14 8.73
N VAL A 37 20.88 -2.38 8.34
CA VAL A 37 20.93 -0.93 8.59
C VAL A 37 20.07 -0.23 7.55
N LEU A 38 19.05 0.49 7.99
CA LEU A 38 18.21 1.34 7.16
C LEU A 38 18.55 2.80 7.45
N GLN A 39 18.99 3.51 6.41
CA GLN A 39 19.30 4.94 6.50
C GLN A 39 18.11 5.77 5.97
N PRO A 40 17.64 6.77 6.72
CA PRO A 40 16.58 7.65 6.26
C PRO A 40 17.02 8.52 5.10
N TYR A 41 16.12 8.75 4.15
CA TYR A 41 16.31 9.78 3.12
C TYR A 41 16.28 11.21 3.69
N SER A 42 15.84 11.41 4.94
CA SER A 42 15.87 12.71 5.61
C SER A 42 17.28 13.21 5.94
N GLY A 43 18.29 12.32 5.87
CA GLY A 43 19.68 12.65 6.22
C GLY A 43 19.96 12.63 7.72
N GLU A 44 19.01 12.19 8.54
CA GLU A 44 19.23 11.92 9.96
C GLU A 44 20.34 10.88 10.13
N SER A 45 21.24 11.13 11.09
CA SER A 45 22.39 10.25 11.34
C SER A 45 22.05 8.98 12.12
N GLN A 46 20.78 8.78 12.46
CA GLN A 46 20.33 7.61 13.21
C GLN A 46 20.04 6.45 12.26
N ASP A 47 20.77 5.35 12.47
CA ASP A 47 20.50 4.08 11.81
C ASP A 47 19.25 3.42 12.40
N TYR A 48 18.37 2.90 11.54
CA TYR A 48 17.22 2.10 11.92
C TYR A 48 17.50 0.62 11.65
N ARG A 49 17.05 -0.25 12.55
CA ARG A 49 17.13 -1.70 12.36
C ARG A 49 15.81 -2.32 12.75
N LEU A 50 15.24 -3.10 11.84
CA LEU A 50 14.04 -3.89 12.14
C LEU A 50 14.41 -5.09 13.00
N GLY A 51 13.59 -5.36 14.01
CA GLY A 51 13.61 -6.57 14.83
C GLY A 51 12.38 -7.46 14.59
N GLY A 52 12.38 -8.65 15.19
CA GLY A 52 11.23 -9.56 15.12
C GLY A 52 9.93 -8.93 15.63
N VAL A 53 10.02 -8.11 16.69
CA VAL A 53 8.87 -7.39 17.26
C VAL A 53 8.17 -6.47 16.25
N ASP A 54 8.90 -5.91 15.29
CA ASP A 54 8.34 -5.04 14.26
C ASP A 54 7.53 -5.84 13.24
N VAL A 55 8.00 -7.05 12.89
CA VAL A 55 7.27 -7.99 12.04
C VAL A 55 6.00 -8.45 12.73
N ASP A 56 6.09 -8.84 14.00
CA ASP A 56 4.94 -9.27 14.79
C ASP A 56 3.90 -8.15 14.95
N THR A 57 4.37 -6.91 15.10
CA THR A 57 3.51 -5.73 15.17
C THR A 57 2.82 -5.49 13.84
N MET A 58 3.53 -5.57 12.72
CA MET A 58 2.92 -5.45 11.39
C MET A 58 1.86 -6.53 11.16
N GLY A 59 2.14 -7.79 11.52
CA GLY A 59 1.18 -8.88 11.39
C GLY A 59 -0.08 -8.67 12.23
N ARG A 60 0.04 -8.08 13.43
CA ARG A 60 -1.14 -7.70 14.24
C ARG A 60 -1.98 -6.62 13.55
N LEU A 61 -1.35 -5.57 13.02
CA LEU A 61 -2.04 -4.50 12.29
C LEU A 61 -2.74 -5.02 11.03
N GLU A 62 -2.13 -5.95 10.31
CA GLU A 62 -2.75 -6.62 9.15
C GLU A 62 -4.04 -7.36 9.54
N ASN A 63 -4.06 -8.01 10.72
CA ASN A 63 -5.22 -8.75 11.21
C ASN A 63 -6.33 -7.84 11.77
N GLU A 64 -6.05 -6.56 12.03
CA GLU A 64 -7.06 -5.57 12.42
C GLU A 64 -7.93 -5.11 11.25
N LEU A 65 -7.45 -5.28 10.01
CA LEU A 65 -8.19 -4.86 8.82
C LEU A 65 -9.44 -5.73 8.61
N PRO A 66 -10.63 -5.11 8.44
CA PRO A 66 -11.86 -5.86 8.22
C PRO A 66 -11.90 -6.49 6.83
N SER A 67 -12.66 -7.59 6.73
CA SER A 67 -13.03 -8.22 5.47
C SER A 67 -14.55 -8.45 5.46
N PRO A 68 -15.33 -7.78 4.59
CA PRO A 68 -14.88 -6.84 3.56
C PRO A 68 -14.43 -5.48 4.13
N LEU A 69 -13.62 -4.77 3.33
CA LEU A 69 -13.24 -3.38 3.58
C LEU A 69 -14.47 -2.46 3.55
N ARG A 70 -14.48 -1.45 4.42
CA ARG A 70 -15.65 -0.56 4.62
C ARG A 70 -15.48 0.79 3.94
N SER A 71 -14.26 1.30 3.83
CA SER A 71 -13.99 2.60 3.23
C SER A 71 -13.95 2.54 1.70
N ARG A 72 -13.85 3.70 1.06
CA ARG A 72 -13.79 3.83 -0.40
C ARG A 72 -12.36 3.76 -0.88
N TYR A 73 -12.05 2.74 -1.69
CA TYR A 73 -10.72 2.58 -2.24
C TYR A 73 -10.70 2.58 -3.77
N TRP A 74 -9.61 3.10 -4.31
CA TRP A 74 -9.25 2.89 -5.70
C TRP A 74 -7.85 2.28 -5.80
N LEU A 75 -7.80 1.03 -6.23
CA LEU A 75 -6.55 0.34 -6.54
C LEU A 75 -6.04 0.76 -7.93
N LEU A 76 -4.82 1.26 -7.97
CA LEU A 76 -3.99 1.43 -9.16
C LEU A 76 -2.84 0.41 -9.09
N ALA A 77 -2.82 -0.56 -10.00
CA ALA A 77 -1.78 -1.58 -10.04
C ALA A 77 -1.27 -1.82 -11.46
N GLN A 78 0.00 -2.20 -11.58
CA GLN A 78 0.63 -2.59 -12.84
C GLN A 78 1.12 -4.02 -12.77
N ARG A 79 0.80 -4.85 -13.77
CA ARG A 79 1.15 -6.28 -13.77
C ARG A 79 2.65 -6.55 -13.89
N GLY A 80 3.41 -5.55 -14.34
CA GLY A 80 4.87 -5.58 -14.43
C GLY A 80 5.59 -5.25 -13.11
N ASP A 81 4.85 -4.98 -12.02
CA ASP A 81 5.45 -4.81 -10.69
C ASP A 81 6.29 -6.03 -10.31
N GLU A 82 7.60 -5.81 -10.24
CA GLU A 82 8.63 -6.80 -9.96
C GLU A 82 8.85 -7.01 -8.44
N THR A 83 8.26 -6.15 -7.61
CA THR A 83 8.40 -6.16 -6.16
C THR A 83 7.21 -6.85 -5.49
N LEU A 84 6.00 -6.61 -5.98
CA LEU A 84 4.75 -7.10 -5.39
C LEU A 84 3.87 -7.78 -6.43
N ASP A 85 3.34 -8.97 -6.11
CA ASP A 85 2.34 -9.62 -6.96
C ASP A 85 1.02 -8.83 -6.90
N TYR A 86 0.65 -8.19 -8.02
CA TYR A 86 -0.59 -7.42 -8.15
C TYR A 86 -1.84 -8.21 -7.76
N ARG A 87 -1.82 -9.56 -7.87
CA ARG A 87 -2.95 -10.43 -7.53
C ARG A 87 -3.28 -10.40 -6.04
N ASP A 88 -2.29 -10.17 -5.18
CA ASP A 88 -2.52 -9.98 -3.75
C ASP A 88 -3.38 -8.73 -3.53
N ALA A 89 -3.04 -7.61 -4.16
CA ALA A 89 -3.82 -6.38 -4.10
C ALA A 89 -5.20 -6.53 -4.76
N GLN A 90 -5.28 -7.15 -5.94
CA GLN A 90 -6.53 -7.38 -6.66
C GLN A 90 -7.56 -8.12 -5.79
N ARG A 91 -7.13 -9.19 -5.11
CA ARG A 91 -7.98 -9.96 -4.19
C ARG A 91 -8.34 -9.18 -2.94
N PHE A 92 -7.36 -8.50 -2.34
CA PHE A 92 -7.57 -7.78 -1.09
C PHE A 92 -8.57 -6.63 -1.23
N TYR A 93 -8.52 -5.88 -2.35
CA TYR A 93 -9.45 -4.79 -2.66
C TYR A 93 -10.65 -5.26 -3.51
N GLN A 94 -11.06 -6.53 -3.42
CA GLN A 94 -12.23 -7.03 -4.15
C GLN A 94 -13.48 -6.21 -3.78
N GLY A 95 -14.27 -5.81 -4.78
CA GLY A 95 -15.46 -4.98 -4.59
C GLY A 95 -15.20 -3.47 -4.55
N GLN A 96 -13.93 -3.04 -4.56
CA GLN A 96 -13.53 -1.64 -4.67
C GLN A 96 -13.24 -1.26 -6.13
N ARG A 97 -13.04 0.05 -6.42
CA ARG A 97 -12.62 0.48 -7.76
C ARG A 97 -11.22 -0.04 -8.03
N GLN A 98 -10.99 -0.62 -9.21
CA GLN A 98 -9.67 -1.13 -9.59
C GLN A 98 -9.31 -0.72 -11.03
N THR A 99 -8.06 -0.33 -11.21
CA THR A 99 -7.41 -0.12 -12.51
C THR A 99 -6.11 -0.90 -12.51
N ILE A 100 -6.10 -1.99 -13.26
CA ILE A 100 -4.94 -2.90 -13.37
C ILE A 100 -4.46 -2.87 -14.81
N GLU A 101 -3.26 -2.36 -15.02
CA GLU A 101 -2.67 -2.18 -16.35
C GLU A 101 -1.65 -3.27 -16.67
N ASP A 102 -1.47 -3.55 -17.96
CA ASP A 102 -0.40 -4.42 -18.44
C ASP A 102 0.96 -3.69 -18.44
N GLY A 103 2.04 -4.45 -18.26
CA GLY A 103 3.40 -3.90 -18.19
C GLY A 103 3.60 -3.01 -16.95
N GLY A 104 4.46 -2.01 -17.08
CA GLY A 104 4.82 -1.11 -15.98
C GLY A 104 5.84 -1.71 -15.01
N ASP A 105 5.92 -1.16 -13.81
CA ASP A 105 6.82 -1.59 -12.73
C ASP A 105 6.33 -1.09 -11.36
N HIS A 106 7.07 -1.39 -10.30
CA HIS A 106 6.70 -1.00 -8.93
C HIS A 106 6.56 0.52 -8.74
N SER A 107 7.31 1.33 -9.50
CA SER A 107 7.26 2.80 -9.42
C SER A 107 6.00 3.41 -10.06
N PHE A 108 5.20 2.59 -10.74
CA PHE A 108 3.97 2.94 -11.43
C PHE A 108 4.18 3.89 -12.61
N GLN A 109 4.33 3.30 -13.80
CA GLN A 109 4.65 4.01 -15.02
C GLN A 109 3.53 4.92 -15.51
N GLY A 110 3.88 6.20 -15.70
CA GLY A 110 3.01 7.27 -16.19
C GLY A 110 1.90 7.69 -15.22
N PHE A 111 2.16 7.60 -13.92
CA PHE A 111 1.28 8.06 -12.83
C PHE A 111 0.58 9.41 -13.08
N VAL A 112 1.24 10.35 -13.76
CA VAL A 112 0.72 11.71 -14.04
C VAL A 112 -0.69 11.71 -14.67
N ARG A 113 -1.03 10.71 -15.50
CA ARG A 113 -2.38 10.61 -16.11
C ARG A 113 -3.50 10.40 -15.10
N TYR A 114 -3.16 10.01 -13.87
CA TYR A 114 -4.11 9.76 -12.79
C TYR A 114 -4.23 10.95 -11.83
N CYS A 115 -3.44 12.02 -11.96
CA CYS A 115 -3.51 13.15 -11.02
C CYS A 115 -4.93 13.75 -10.92
N ASP A 116 -5.54 14.16 -12.03
CA ASP A 116 -6.89 14.75 -11.99
C ASP A 116 -7.96 13.74 -11.54
N PRO A 117 -8.01 12.50 -12.08
CA PRO A 117 -8.94 11.48 -11.59
C PRO A 117 -8.80 11.16 -10.09
N ILE A 118 -7.58 11.20 -9.55
CA ILE A 118 -7.32 10.94 -8.12
C ILE A 118 -7.93 12.05 -7.28
N VAL A 119 -7.72 13.33 -7.66
CA VAL A 119 -8.31 14.47 -6.95
C VAL A 119 -9.84 14.37 -6.97
N GLU A 120 -10.42 14.04 -8.13
CA GLU A 120 -11.86 13.84 -8.26
C GLU A 120 -12.37 12.72 -7.34
N PHE A 121 -11.71 11.56 -7.36
CA PHE A 121 -12.11 10.41 -6.53
C PHE A 121 -12.07 10.70 -5.02
N LEU A 122 -11.05 11.45 -4.57
CA LEU A 122 -10.80 11.73 -3.16
C LEU A 122 -11.70 12.84 -2.61
N PHE A 123 -11.96 13.90 -3.40
CA PHE A 123 -12.55 15.13 -2.89
C PHE A 123 -13.90 15.50 -3.48
N ASN A 124 -14.22 15.05 -4.69
CA ASN A 124 -15.44 15.48 -5.40
C ASN A 124 -16.53 14.42 -5.31
N GLN A 125 -17.01 14.18 -4.09
CA GLN A 125 -18.23 13.40 -3.89
C GLN A 125 -19.45 14.33 -3.98
N GLN A 126 -20.17 14.26 -5.10
CA GLN A 126 -21.60 14.58 -5.14
C GLN A 126 -22.40 13.36 -4.69
#